data_AF-A0A957Q0P3-F1
#
_entry.id   AF-A0A957Q0P3-F1
#
_cell.length_a   1.000
_cell.length_b   1.000
_cell.length_c   1.000
_cell.angle_alpha   90.00
_cell.angle_beta   90.00
_cell.angle_gamma   90.00
#
_symmetry.space_group_name_H-M   'P 1'
#
loop_
_entity.id
_entity.type
_entity.pdbx_description
1 polymer ?
#
loop_
_entity_poly.entity_id
_entity_poly.type
_entity_poly.pdbx_seq_one_letter_code
_entity_poly.pdbx_strand_id
1 'polypeptide(L)' 'MMDKQPNSYHCFICGVQNVAGVQVAFYETTGADGTAEVLARFTARAIHQGYPGRMHGGVATGILDETIG' A
#
# COMPACT_ATOMS: atom_id res chain seq x y z
N MET A 1 -9.72 -8.94 -13.91
CA MET A 1 -8.54 -9.70 -13.45
C MET A 1 -7.82 -8.82 -12.44
N MET A 2 -7.20 -9.37 -11.40
CA MET A 2 -6.43 -8.57 -10.43
C MET A 2 -4.96 -8.90 -10.63
N ASP A 3 -4.29 -8.13 -11.48
CA ASP A 3 -2.90 -8.39 -11.83
C ASP A 3 -1.98 -7.67 -10.85
N LYS A 4 -1.05 -8.40 -10.22
CA LYS A 4 -0.20 -7.86 -9.18
C LYS A 4 0.92 -7.00 -9.80
N GLN A 5 1.08 -5.77 -9.31
CA GLN A 5 2.20 -4.91 -9.68
C GLN A 5 3.54 -5.40 -9.07
N PRO A 6 4.68 -5.10 -9.71
CA PRO A 6 5.99 -5.43 -9.17
C PRO A 6 6.25 -4.68 -7.84
N ASN A 7 6.91 -5.38 -6.91
CA ASN A 7 7.37 -4.79 -5.65
C ASN A 7 8.87 -4.51 -5.71
N SER A 8 9.31 -3.48 -4.99
CA SER A 8 10.73 -3.26 -4.70
C SER A 8 11.22 -4.17 -3.56
N TYR A 9 12.54 -4.25 -3.34
CA TYR A 9 13.09 -4.96 -2.17
C TYR A 9 13.09 -4.09 -0.90
N HIS A 10 13.56 -2.85 -0.98
CA HIS A 10 13.84 -2.03 0.21
C HIS A 10 12.92 -0.80 0.36
N CYS A 11 11.96 -0.58 -0.55
CA CYS A 11 10.97 0.50 -0.42
C CYS A 11 10.25 0.42 0.93
N PHE A 12 9.97 1.56 1.56
CA PHE A 12 9.23 1.60 2.82
C PHE A 12 7.78 1.12 2.66
N ILE A 13 7.14 1.40 1.52
CA ILE A 13 5.74 1.06 1.27
C ILE A 13 5.59 -0.35 0.71
N CYS A 14 6.22 -0.64 -0.42
CA CYS A 14 6.05 -1.90 -1.15
C CYS A 14 7.20 -2.91 -0.96
N GLY A 15 8.24 -2.56 -0.18
CA GLY A 15 9.48 -3.32 -0.09
C GLY A 15 9.33 -4.68 0.58
N VAL A 16 9.47 -5.79 -0.17
CA VAL A 16 9.26 -7.14 0.38
C VAL A 16 10.34 -7.58 1.39
N GLN A 17 11.51 -6.93 1.38
CA GLN A 17 12.61 -7.20 2.31
C GLN A 17 12.79 -6.11 3.37
N ASN A 18 12.00 -5.04 3.34
CA ASN A 18 12.06 -3.99 4.35
C ASN A 18 11.24 -4.40 5.58
N VAL A 19 11.90 -4.94 6.60
CA VAL A 19 11.27 -5.38 7.85
C VAL A 19 10.58 -4.24 8.63
N ALA A 20 11.04 -3.00 8.44
CA ALA A 20 10.43 -1.81 9.02
C ALA A 20 9.32 -1.21 8.13
N GLY A 21 9.22 -1.65 6.88
CA GLY A 21 8.26 -1.16 5.90
C GLY A 21 6.86 -1.74 6.07
N VAL A 22 5.90 -1.18 5.35
CA VAL A 22 4.49 -1.58 5.37
C VAL A 22 4.26 -2.87 4.58
N GLN A 23 5.08 -3.13 3.56
CA GLN A 23 5.05 -4.33 2.71
C GLN A 23 3.71 -4.49 1.96
N VAL A 24 3.19 -3.38 1.42
CA VAL A 24 1.93 -3.33 0.66
C VAL A 24 2.09 -4.04 -0.69
N ALA A 25 1.03 -4.74 -1.11
CA ALA A 25 0.88 -5.27 -2.46
C ALA A 25 -0.18 -4.46 -3.22
N PHE A 26 0.18 -4.03 -4.42
CA PHE A 26 -0.68 -3.29 -5.34
C PHE A 26 -1.13 -4.21 -6.48
N TYR A 27 -2.34 -3.96 -6.97
CA TYR A 27 -2.98 -4.74 -8.00
C TYR A 27 -3.67 -3.82 -9.00
N GLU A 28 -3.54 -4.10 -10.27
CA GLU A 28 -4.32 -3.48 -11.33
C GLU A 28 -5.70 -4.14 -11.37
N THR A 29 -6.74 -3.31 -11.47
CA THR A 29 -8.13 -3.74 -11.55
C THR A 29 -8.92 -2.83 -12.50
N THR A 30 -10.17 -3.18 -12.76
CA THR A 30 -11.10 -2.38 -13.56
C THR A 30 -12.26 -1.93 -12.70
N GLY A 31 -12.52 -0.62 -12.69
CA GLY A 31 -13.65 0.01 -12.00
C GLY A 31 -14.99 -0.37 -12.62
N ALA A 32 -16.08 -0.02 -11.92
CA ALA A 32 -17.44 -0.35 -12.34
C ALA A 32 -17.86 0.31 -13.66
N ASP A 33 -17.24 1.44 -14.01
CA ASP A 33 -17.44 2.19 -15.25
C ASP A 33 -16.46 1.78 -16.38
N GLY A 34 -15.65 0.75 -16.16
CA GLY A 34 -14.65 0.26 -17.11
C GLY A 34 -13.31 1.00 -17.07
N THR A 35 -13.11 1.93 -16.13
CA THR A 35 -11.82 2.64 -15.97
C THR A 35 -10.76 1.75 -15.32
N ALA A 36 -9.48 1.99 -15.63
CA ALA A 36 -8.38 1.31 -14.96
C ALA A 36 -8.18 1.89 -13.55
N GLU A 37 -8.01 1.00 -12.56
CA GLU A 37 -7.82 1.36 -11.17
C GLU A 37 -6.64 0.60 -10.57
N VAL A 38 -6.04 1.16 -9.52
CA VAL A 38 -5.03 0.49 -8.70
C VAL A 38 -5.60 0.24 -7.31
N LEU A 39 -5.52 -1.00 -6.86
CA LEU A 39 -5.99 -1.46 -5.56
C LEU A 39 -4.80 -1.85 -4.68
N ALA A 40 -4.75 -1.30 -3.47
CA ALA A 40 -3.87 -1.77 -2.41
C ALA A 40 -4.68 -2.50 -1.32
N ARG A 41 -4.24 -3.70 -0.92
CA ARG A 41 -4.81 -4.40 0.24
C ARG A 41 -3.74 -4.60 1.30
N PHE A 42 -3.94 -3.99 2.46
CA PHE A 42 -3.02 -4.08 3.59
C PHE A 42 -3.77 -4.06 4.92
N THR A 43 -3.10 -4.52 5.97
CA THR A 43 -3.59 -4.45 7.35
C THR A 43 -2.61 -3.64 8.17
N ALA A 44 -3.10 -2.57 8.81
CA ALA A 44 -2.29 -1.77 9.72
C ALA A 44 -1.78 -2.63 10.89
N ARG A 45 -0.50 -2.50 11.23
CA ARG A 45 0.09 -3.13 12.41
C ARG A 45 0.23 -2.10 13.54
N ALA A 46 0.40 -2.57 14.78
CA ALA A 46 0.62 -1.69 15.93
C ALA A 46 1.82 -0.73 15.73
N ILE A 47 2.87 -1.18 15.02
CA ILE A 47 4.03 -0.36 14.68
C ILE A 47 3.74 0.78 13.69
N HIS A 48 2.59 0.77 13.01
CA HIS A 48 2.17 1.84 12.10
C HIS A 48 1.29 2.89 12.80
N GLN A 49 1.17 2.84 14.13
CA GLN A 49 0.23 3.67 14.89
C GLN A 49 0.67 5.14 14.94
N GLY A 50 -0.30 6.05 14.80
CA GLY A 50 -0.17 7.46 15.16
C GLY A 50 -0.79 7.69 16.53
N TYR A 51 -2.08 8.06 16.55
CA TYR A 51 -2.86 8.07 17.79
C TYR A 51 -3.23 6.66 18.25
N PRO A 52 -3.52 6.45 19.55
CA PRO A 52 -3.96 5.15 20.06
C PRO A 52 -5.09 4.55 19.23
N GLY A 53 -4.85 3.36 18.66
CA GLY A 53 -5.81 2.63 17.84
C GLY A 53 -6.01 3.16 16.41
N ARG A 54 -5.18 4.10 15.93
CA ARG A 54 -5.27 4.67 14.57
C ARG A 54 -3.93 4.57 13.84
N MET A 55 -3.97 4.31 12.53
CA MET A 55 -2.77 4.37 11.69
C MET A 55 -2.23 5.81 11.63
N HIS A 56 -0.91 5.96 11.61
CA HIS A 56 -0.23 7.24 11.45
C HIS A 56 -0.55 7.83 10.08
N GLY A 57 -0.92 9.11 10.04
CA GLY A 57 -1.31 9.80 8.81
C GLY A 57 -0.24 9.69 7.72
N GLY A 58 1.03 9.89 8.07
CA GLY A 58 2.17 9.75 7.15
C GLY A 58 2.33 8.35 6.53
N VAL A 59 1.95 7.29 7.25
CA VAL A 59 1.98 5.92 6.69
C VAL A 59 0.83 5.75 5.70
N ALA A 60 -0.37 6.20 6.07
CA ALA A 60 -1.53 6.14 5.17
C ALA A 60 -1.30 6.96 3.89
N THR A 61 -0.73 8.16 4.00
CA THR A 61 -0.42 9.00 2.84
C THR A 61 0.70 8.42 1.99
N GLY A 62 1.70 7.76 2.59
CA GLY A 62 2.74 7.07 1.80
C GLY A 62 2.19 5.91 0.96
N ILE A 63 1.15 5.22 1.45
CA ILE A 63 0.47 4.19 0.65
C ILE A 63 -0.29 4.84 -0.52
N LEU A 64 -0.96 5.97 -0.28
CA LEU A 64 -1.66 6.71 -1.34
C LEU A 64 -0.67 7.28 -2.37
N ASP A 65 0.47 7.80 -1.93
CA ASP A 65 1.55 8.30 -2.79
C ASP A 65 2.02 7.21 -3.76
N GLU A 66 2.36 6.03 -3.26
CA GLU A 66 2.76 4.87 -4.08
C GLU A 66 1.59 4.31 -4.93
N THR A 67 0.33 4.59 -4.58
CA THR A 67 -0.83 4.19 -5.41
C THR A 67 -0.97 5.10 -6.64
N ILE A 68 -0.57 6.37 -6.51
CA ILE A 68 -0.79 7.42 -7.53
C ILE A 68 0.43 7.57 -8.45
N GLY A 69 1.64 7.37 -7.92
CA GLY A 69 2.91 7.54 -8.63
C GLY A 69 3.18 6.46 -9.68
#